data_AF-A0A7J6VBT1-F1
#
_entry.id   AF-A0A7J6VBT1-F1
#
_cell.length_a   1.000
_cell.length_b   1.000
_cell.length_c   1.000
_cell.angle_alpha   90.00
_cell.angle_beta   90.00
_cell.angle_gamma   90.00
#
_symmetry.space_group_name_H-M   'P 1'
#
loop_
_entity.id
_entity.type
_entity.pdbx_description
1 polymer ?
#
loop_
_entity_poly.entity_id
_entity_poly.type
_entity_poly.pdbx_seq_one_letter_code
_entity_poly.pdbx_strand_id
1 'polypeptide(L)'
;MSSLMENLSKKEVEEEEEDEDDEKTFEELGLDSRLIRALIKKDISKPTPIQRVAIPLILEGKDVVAQAKTGSGKTYAYLLPLLQKLFADSSSTTIKKTAPNAFILVPTRELSQQVYSELKSLLELCRVQLKVVQLTSNTHASDLRATLAGPPDILVSTPACISTCISKNVLPTKSIQDSLSILVLDEADLLLSYGYEDDLKALTPHIPRRCQCLLMSATLSADVEKLKKLVLHNPVSLTLTEVGDKKDEIIPSNVQQFRVRKFYLVV
;
A
#
# COMPACT_ATOMS: atom_id res chain seq x y z
N MET A 1 32.61 -31.70 -15.35
CA MET A 1 32.82 -31.52 -13.89
C MET A 1 32.69 -30.07 -13.44
N SER A 2 33.24 -29.08 -14.18
CA SER A 2 33.10 -27.65 -13.82
C SER A 2 31.64 -27.15 -13.80
N SER A 3 30.79 -27.52 -14.77
CA SER A 3 29.36 -27.14 -14.78
C SER A 3 28.49 -27.86 -13.73
N LEU A 4 28.93 -29.00 -13.17
CA LEU A 4 28.20 -29.64 -12.07
C LEU A 4 28.53 -28.96 -10.74
N MET A 5 29.80 -28.62 -10.48
CA MET A 5 30.19 -27.93 -9.25
C MET A 5 29.64 -26.50 -9.17
N GLU A 6 29.51 -25.80 -10.30
CA GLU A 6 28.92 -24.46 -10.38
C GLU A 6 27.39 -24.45 -10.18
N ASN A 7 26.72 -25.56 -10.49
CA ASN A 7 25.29 -25.75 -10.22
C ASN A 7 25.02 -26.20 -8.78
N LEU A 8 25.95 -26.89 -8.11
CA LEU A 8 25.81 -27.21 -6.68
C LEU A 8 25.98 -25.95 -5.82
N SER A 9 26.97 -25.09 -6.12
CA SER A 9 27.18 -23.87 -5.32
C SER A 9 26.07 -22.83 -5.50
N LYS A 10 25.46 -22.72 -6.69
CA LYS A 10 24.29 -21.84 -6.89
C LYS A 10 23.05 -22.33 -6.16
N LYS A 11 22.89 -23.65 -6.07
CA LYS A 11 21.73 -24.26 -5.44
C LYS A 11 21.81 -24.22 -3.91
N GLU A 12 23.01 -24.36 -3.36
CA GLU A 12 23.27 -24.14 -1.92
C GLU A 12 23.10 -22.66 -1.53
N VAL A 13 23.50 -21.72 -2.38
CA VAL A 13 23.29 -20.27 -2.14
C VAL A 13 21.81 -19.86 -2.30
N GLU A 14 21.07 -20.44 -3.25
CA GLU A 14 19.61 -20.22 -3.37
C GLU A 14 18.81 -20.87 -2.22
N GLU A 15 19.22 -22.04 -1.72
CA GLU A 15 18.56 -22.71 -0.58
C GLU A 15 18.86 -22.03 0.77
N GLU A 16 20.06 -21.46 0.98
CA GLU A 16 20.39 -20.73 2.23
C GLU A 16 19.73 -19.33 2.32
N GLU A 17 19.56 -18.60 1.21
CA GLU A 17 18.81 -17.33 1.20
C GLU A 17 17.28 -17.54 1.37
N GLU A 18 16.75 -18.72 1.01
CA GLU A 18 15.32 -19.06 1.08
C GLU A 18 14.81 -19.35 2.51
N ASP A 19 15.65 -19.90 3.40
CA ASP A 19 15.28 -20.19 4.80
C ASP A 19 15.42 -18.97 5.73
N GLU A 20 16.36 -18.05 5.48
CA GLU A 20 16.53 -16.81 6.29
C GLU A 20 15.34 -15.85 6.17
N ASP A 21 14.70 -15.82 4.99
CA ASP A 21 13.55 -14.94 4.77
C ASP A 21 12.34 -15.39 5.62
N ASP A 22 12.27 -16.66 6.03
CA ASP A 22 11.17 -17.23 6.82
C ASP A 22 11.16 -16.87 8.31
N GLU A 23 12.24 -16.28 8.83
CA GLU A 23 12.35 -15.88 10.23
C GLU A 23 12.27 -14.37 10.48
N LYS A 24 12.28 -13.54 9.43
CA LYS A 24 12.31 -12.08 9.59
C LYS A 24 11.19 -11.56 10.49
N THR A 25 11.59 -10.79 11.48
CA THR A 25 10.73 -10.07 12.42
C THR A 25 10.38 -8.68 11.87
N PHE A 26 9.30 -8.08 12.38
CA PHE A 26 8.96 -6.69 12.02
C PHE A 26 10.06 -5.68 12.40
N GLU A 27 10.90 -5.98 13.38
CA GLU A 27 12.04 -5.16 13.78
C GLU A 27 13.11 -5.15 12.69
N GLU A 28 13.44 -6.33 12.14
CA GLU A 28 14.40 -6.47 11.04
C GLU A 28 13.91 -5.84 9.74
N LEU A 29 12.59 -5.68 9.56
CA LEU A 29 12.02 -4.91 8.45
C LEU A 29 12.15 -3.38 8.63
N GLY A 30 12.68 -2.91 9.76
CA GLY A 30 12.90 -1.49 10.04
C GLY A 30 11.67 -0.75 10.57
N LEU A 31 10.68 -1.46 11.15
CA LEU A 31 9.50 -0.81 11.71
C LEU A 31 9.74 -0.16 13.08
N ASP A 32 9.05 0.96 13.32
CA ASP A 32 9.04 1.70 14.56
C ASP A 32 8.45 0.84 15.69
N SER A 33 9.11 0.85 16.84
CA SER A 33 8.70 0.08 18.02
C SER A 33 7.23 0.30 18.44
N ARG A 34 6.63 1.47 18.16
CA ARG A 34 5.21 1.74 18.40
C ARG A 34 4.32 0.85 17.56
N LEU A 35 4.63 0.68 16.27
CA LEU A 35 3.90 -0.18 15.34
C LEU A 35 4.08 -1.65 15.74
N ILE A 36 5.30 -2.07 16.08
CA ILE A 36 5.58 -3.44 16.52
C ILE A 36 4.75 -3.78 17.77
N ARG A 37 4.73 -2.90 18.78
CA ARG A 37 3.88 -3.09 19.97
C ARG A 37 2.38 -3.13 19.65
N ALA A 38 1.93 -2.35 18.67
CA ALA A 38 0.53 -2.38 18.23
C ALA A 38 0.18 -3.70 17.55
N LEU A 39 1.07 -4.23 16.71
CA LEU A 39 0.90 -5.52 16.04
C LEU A 39 0.85 -6.68 17.03
N ILE A 40 1.74 -6.70 18.04
CA ILE A 40 1.73 -7.71 19.11
C ILE A 40 0.38 -7.71 19.85
N LYS A 41 -0.19 -6.55 20.15
CA LYS A 41 -1.51 -6.45 20.81
C LYS A 41 -2.68 -6.87 19.92
N LYS A 42 -2.47 -6.97 18.61
CA LYS A 42 -3.42 -7.48 17.63
C LYS A 42 -3.13 -8.95 17.28
N ASP A 43 -2.26 -9.62 18.04
CA ASP A 43 -1.83 -11.00 17.83
C ASP A 43 -1.15 -11.23 16.47
N ILE A 44 -0.49 -10.19 15.93
CA ILE A 44 0.30 -10.25 14.70
C ILE A 44 1.77 -10.20 15.07
N SER A 45 2.40 -11.37 15.22
CA SER A 45 3.78 -11.50 15.70
C SER A 45 4.82 -11.58 14.57
N LYS A 46 4.43 -12.08 13.40
CA LYS A 46 5.33 -12.29 12.25
C LYS A 46 4.80 -11.61 10.99
N PRO A 47 5.68 -10.99 10.18
CA PRO A 47 5.30 -10.45 8.88
C PRO A 47 4.92 -11.57 7.91
N THR A 48 3.88 -11.34 7.11
CA THR A 48 3.56 -12.22 5.98
C THR A 48 4.60 -12.04 4.85
N PRO A 49 4.70 -12.99 3.89
CA PRO A 49 5.67 -12.87 2.81
C PRO A 49 5.57 -11.57 2.01
N ILE A 50 4.36 -11.04 1.77
CA ILE A 50 4.22 -9.75 1.07
C ILE A 50 4.73 -8.60 1.93
N GLN A 51 4.56 -8.68 3.25
CA GLN A 51 5.01 -7.65 4.19
C GLN A 51 6.54 -7.63 4.28
N ARG A 52 7.19 -8.82 4.32
CA ARG A 52 8.66 -8.93 4.36
C ARG A 52 9.34 -8.19 3.22
N VAL A 53 8.78 -8.32 2.03
CA VAL A 53 9.36 -7.71 0.82
C VAL A 53 8.90 -6.27 0.64
N ALA A 54 7.60 -5.99 0.81
CA ALA A 54 7.05 -4.67 0.51
C ALA A 54 7.42 -3.62 1.56
N ILE A 55 7.43 -3.95 2.87
CA ILE A 55 7.62 -2.95 3.93
C ILE A 55 8.97 -2.22 3.78
N PRO A 56 10.13 -2.91 3.66
CA PRO A 56 11.41 -2.23 3.50
C PRO A 56 11.44 -1.30 2.28
N LEU A 57 10.93 -1.78 1.13
CA LEU A 57 10.89 -0.99 -0.11
C LEU A 57 10.01 0.26 0.03
N ILE A 58 8.89 0.16 0.73
CA ILE A 58 7.99 1.30 0.97
C ILE A 58 8.64 2.27 1.96
N LEU A 59 9.34 1.79 2.99
CA LEU A 59 10.10 2.65 3.92
C LEU A 59 11.22 3.42 3.22
N GLU A 60 11.87 2.82 2.21
CA GLU A 60 12.85 3.50 1.35
C GLU A 60 12.25 4.57 0.44
N GLY A 61 10.92 4.71 0.41
CA GLY A 61 10.23 5.70 -0.41
C GLY A 61 9.99 5.27 -1.86
N LYS A 62 10.19 3.98 -2.19
CA LYS A 62 9.95 3.46 -3.54
C LYS A 62 8.45 3.35 -3.83
N ASP A 63 8.10 3.57 -5.07
CA ASP A 63 6.80 3.15 -5.62
C ASP A 63 6.76 1.62 -5.70
N VAL A 64 5.64 1.02 -5.33
CA VAL A 64 5.49 -0.44 -5.26
C VAL A 64 4.20 -0.88 -5.92
N VAL A 65 4.30 -1.90 -6.77
CA VAL A 65 3.17 -2.71 -7.22
C VAL A 65 3.25 -4.06 -6.55
N ALA A 66 2.25 -4.41 -5.74
CA ALA A 66 2.18 -5.68 -5.04
C ALA A 66 1.02 -6.52 -5.54
N GLN A 67 1.34 -7.61 -6.24
CA GLN A 67 0.40 -8.64 -6.65
C GLN A 67 0.40 -9.79 -5.63
N ALA A 68 -0.70 -9.89 -4.88
CA ALA A 68 -0.93 -11.01 -3.95
C ALA A 68 -2.43 -11.20 -3.70
N LYS A 69 -2.86 -12.44 -3.43
CA LYS A 69 -4.27 -12.75 -3.16
C LYS A 69 -4.83 -12.00 -1.95
N THR A 70 -6.15 -11.90 -1.87
CA THR A 70 -6.82 -11.40 -0.66
C THR A 70 -6.46 -12.29 0.54
N GLY A 71 -6.29 -11.69 1.72
CA GLY A 71 -5.82 -12.40 2.92
C GLY A 71 -4.30 -12.55 3.02
N SER A 72 -3.51 -12.20 1.99
CA SER A 72 -2.03 -12.24 2.07
C SER A 72 -1.40 -11.19 3.00
N GLY A 73 -2.19 -10.29 3.59
CA GLY A 73 -1.70 -9.24 4.49
C GLY A 73 -1.27 -7.95 3.78
N LYS A 74 -1.73 -7.70 2.55
CA LYS A 74 -1.45 -6.48 1.76
C LYS A 74 -1.76 -5.19 2.52
N THR A 75 -2.87 -5.17 3.27
CA THR A 75 -3.30 -4.01 4.05
C THR A 75 -2.22 -3.52 5.02
N TYR A 76 -1.65 -4.41 5.84
CA TYR A 76 -0.54 -4.02 6.73
C TYR A 76 0.76 -3.75 5.98
N ALA A 77 0.97 -4.37 4.81
CA ALA A 77 2.15 -4.13 4.00
C ALA A 77 2.28 -2.65 3.59
N TYR A 78 1.16 -1.95 3.31
CA TYR A 78 1.19 -0.51 3.04
C TYR A 78 0.88 0.36 4.27
N LEU A 79 -0.01 -0.07 5.19
CA LEU A 79 -0.40 0.76 6.34
C LEU A 79 0.75 1.03 7.30
N LEU A 80 1.58 0.02 7.58
CA LEU A 80 2.68 0.14 8.54
C LEU A 80 3.73 1.17 8.11
N PRO A 81 4.33 1.08 6.90
CA PRO A 81 5.30 2.08 6.46
C PRO A 81 4.67 3.46 6.20
N LEU A 82 3.40 3.52 5.75
CA LEU A 82 2.65 4.78 5.63
C LEU A 82 2.54 5.50 6.97
N LEU A 83 2.11 4.79 8.01
CA LEU A 83 1.99 5.35 9.36
C LEU A 83 3.33 5.80 9.91
N GLN A 84 4.38 4.99 9.74
CA GLN A 84 5.73 5.34 10.19
C GLN A 84 6.24 6.64 9.57
N LYS A 85 6.04 6.82 8.27
CA LYS A 85 6.40 8.06 7.56
C LYS A 85 5.65 9.27 8.13
N LEU A 86 4.36 9.15 8.37
CA LEU A 86 3.56 10.23 8.96
C LEU A 86 3.91 10.50 10.43
N PHE A 87 4.36 9.49 11.19
CA PHE A 87 4.85 9.70 12.56
C PHE A 87 6.08 10.61 12.57
N ALA A 88 7.01 10.42 11.63
CA ALA A 88 8.19 11.27 11.49
C ALA A 88 7.80 12.71 11.11
N ASP A 89 6.92 12.89 10.13
CA ASP A 89 6.49 14.21 9.64
C ASP A 89 5.72 15.02 10.70
N SER A 90 4.91 14.34 11.54
CA SER A 90 4.11 14.98 12.59
C SER A 90 4.98 15.68 13.66
N SER A 91 6.21 15.23 13.86
CA SER A 91 7.15 15.83 14.83
C SER A 91 7.80 17.13 14.33
N SER A 92 7.71 17.41 13.02
CA SER A 92 8.49 18.46 12.35
C SER A 92 7.65 19.67 11.89
N THR A 93 6.32 19.57 11.82
CA THR A 93 5.55 20.47 10.95
C THR A 93 4.89 21.66 11.68
N THR A 94 5.42 22.87 11.44
CA THR A 94 4.78 24.19 11.73
C THR A 94 3.90 24.69 10.56
N ILE A 95 3.85 23.95 9.45
CA ILE A 95 3.18 24.35 8.20
C ILE A 95 1.68 24.05 8.29
N LYS A 96 0.84 25.01 7.89
CA LYS A 96 -0.61 24.83 7.77
C LYS A 96 -0.93 23.77 6.71
N LYS A 97 -1.52 22.66 7.14
CA LYS A 97 -2.01 21.60 6.25
C LYS A 97 -3.19 22.12 5.42
N THR A 98 -3.12 21.99 4.09
CA THR A 98 -4.16 22.46 3.16
C THR A 98 -4.96 21.33 2.52
N ALA A 99 -4.43 20.11 2.53
CA ALA A 99 -5.10 18.87 2.14
C ALA A 99 -4.45 17.69 2.90
N PRO A 100 -5.02 16.48 2.80
CA PRO A 100 -4.44 15.32 3.43
C PRO A 100 -3.09 14.91 2.84
N ASN A 101 -2.21 14.38 3.69
CA ASN A 101 -0.88 13.91 3.30
C ASN A 101 -0.93 12.54 2.63
N ALA A 102 -1.87 11.68 3.03
CA ALA A 102 -2.04 10.37 2.46
C ALA A 102 -3.48 10.11 1.99
N PHE A 103 -3.62 9.57 0.79
CA PHE A 103 -4.88 9.02 0.27
C PHE A 103 -4.80 7.50 0.19
N ILE A 104 -5.83 6.81 0.68
CA ILE A 104 -6.02 5.37 0.50
C ILE A 104 -7.34 5.18 -0.25
N LEU A 105 -7.23 4.79 -1.53
CA LEU A 105 -8.37 4.59 -2.42
C LEU A 105 -8.70 3.10 -2.53
N VAL A 106 -9.97 2.78 -2.25
CA VAL A 106 -10.49 1.41 -2.21
C VAL A 106 -11.77 1.28 -3.07
N PRO A 107 -12.13 0.07 -3.54
CA PRO A 107 -13.25 -0.14 -4.46
C PRO A 107 -14.63 0.01 -3.83
N THR A 108 -14.78 -0.23 -2.51
CA THR A 108 -16.10 -0.26 -1.88
C THR A 108 -16.14 0.52 -0.58
N ARG A 109 -17.36 0.87 -0.16
CA ARG A 109 -17.59 1.57 1.12
C ARG A 109 -17.27 0.66 2.30
N GLU A 110 -17.54 -0.63 2.14
CA GLU A 110 -17.30 -1.67 3.13
C GLU A 110 -15.80 -1.88 3.33
N LEU A 111 -15.02 -1.96 2.24
CA LEU A 111 -13.57 -2.05 2.33
C LEU A 111 -12.98 -0.75 2.90
N SER A 112 -13.55 0.41 2.55
CA SER A 112 -13.18 1.70 3.14
C SER A 112 -13.37 1.70 4.66
N GLN A 113 -14.47 1.15 5.16
CA GLN A 113 -14.73 1.04 6.60
C GLN A 113 -13.74 0.08 7.27
N GLN A 114 -13.43 -1.06 6.63
CA GLN A 114 -12.46 -2.02 7.15
C GLN A 114 -11.07 -1.40 7.29
N VAL A 115 -10.56 -0.77 6.23
CA VAL A 115 -9.25 -0.10 6.24
C VAL A 115 -9.23 1.05 7.25
N TYR A 116 -10.29 1.85 7.32
CA TYR A 116 -10.40 2.92 8.31
C TYR A 116 -10.37 2.41 9.75
N SER A 117 -11.11 1.34 10.05
CA SER A 117 -11.13 0.71 11.37
C SER A 117 -9.76 0.16 11.77
N GLU A 118 -9.05 -0.51 10.85
CA GLU A 118 -7.71 -1.02 11.12
C GLU A 118 -6.71 0.11 11.35
N LEU A 119 -6.76 1.15 10.53
CA LEU A 119 -5.93 2.34 10.69
C LEU A 119 -6.15 3.03 12.04
N LYS A 120 -7.43 3.20 12.45
CA LYS A 120 -7.78 3.75 13.77
C LYS A 120 -7.27 2.88 14.91
N SER A 121 -7.45 1.56 14.81
CA SER A 121 -6.97 0.59 15.80
C SER A 121 -5.45 0.67 15.97
N LEU A 122 -4.68 0.71 14.88
CA LEU A 122 -3.23 0.88 14.92
C LEU A 122 -2.83 2.19 15.61
N LEU A 123 -3.46 3.31 15.26
CA LEU A 123 -3.14 4.62 15.84
C LEU A 123 -3.39 4.67 17.35
N GLU A 124 -4.52 4.11 17.80
CA GLU A 124 -4.86 4.01 19.22
C GLU A 124 -3.82 3.19 19.99
N LEU A 125 -3.44 2.02 19.46
CA LEU A 125 -2.45 1.14 20.09
C LEU A 125 -1.04 1.74 20.09
N CYS A 126 -0.70 2.50 19.04
CA CYS A 126 0.56 3.27 18.94
C CYS A 126 0.58 4.50 19.85
N ARG A 127 -0.59 4.97 20.32
CA ARG A 127 -0.78 6.23 21.07
C ARG A 127 -0.28 7.45 20.30
N VAL A 128 -0.54 7.49 18.98
CA VAL A 128 -0.19 8.62 18.12
C VAL A 128 -1.46 9.32 17.64
N GLN A 129 -1.43 10.65 17.66
CA GLN A 129 -2.55 11.48 17.20
C GLN A 129 -2.35 11.85 15.74
N LEU A 130 -2.92 11.06 14.83
CA LEU A 130 -3.15 11.45 13.43
C LEU A 130 -4.65 11.59 13.20
N LYS A 131 -5.07 12.67 12.54
CA LYS A 131 -6.46 12.86 12.12
C LYS A 131 -6.71 12.00 10.89
N VAL A 132 -7.58 11.01 11.03
CA VAL A 132 -8.01 10.13 9.93
C VAL A 132 -9.47 10.38 9.64
N VAL A 133 -9.81 10.52 8.36
CA VAL A 133 -11.19 10.66 7.88
C VAL A 133 -11.48 9.58 6.86
N GLN A 134 -12.68 9.02 6.96
CA GLN A 134 -13.28 8.20 5.91
C GLN A 134 -14.33 9.02 5.16
N LEU A 135 -14.28 9.04 3.83
CA LEU A 135 -15.33 9.67 3.01
C LEU A 135 -16.01 8.63 2.12
N THR A 136 -17.34 8.70 2.08
CA THR A 136 -18.15 7.87 1.17
C THR A 136 -19.14 8.74 0.40
N SER A 137 -19.58 8.28 -0.77
CA SER A 137 -20.28 9.07 -1.80
C SER A 137 -21.68 9.61 -1.42
N ASN A 138 -22.23 9.27 -0.25
CA ASN A 138 -23.56 9.69 0.17
C ASN A 138 -23.59 10.99 1.02
N THR A 139 -22.47 11.70 1.12
CA THR A 139 -22.33 12.88 1.98
C THR A 139 -22.59 14.18 1.21
N HIS A 140 -23.41 15.09 1.75
CA HIS A 140 -23.67 16.40 1.14
C HIS A 140 -22.40 17.26 1.09
N ALA A 141 -22.34 18.23 0.17
CA ALA A 141 -21.15 19.06 -0.04
C ALA A 141 -20.75 19.87 1.21
N SER A 142 -21.75 20.37 1.96
CA SER A 142 -21.56 21.05 3.25
C SER A 142 -20.86 20.15 4.27
N ASP A 143 -21.30 18.90 4.33
CA ASP A 143 -20.82 17.91 5.29
C ASP A 143 -19.39 17.49 4.93
N LEU A 144 -19.10 17.29 3.64
CA LEU A 144 -17.74 17.04 3.14
C LEU A 144 -16.78 18.19 3.53
N ARG A 145 -17.21 19.44 3.37
CA ARG A 145 -16.40 20.62 3.77
C ARG A 145 -16.19 20.67 5.28
N ALA A 146 -17.21 20.38 6.07
CA ALA A 146 -17.10 20.36 7.52
C ALA A 146 -16.15 19.24 7.99
N THR A 147 -16.26 18.03 7.43
CA THR A 147 -15.39 16.91 7.77
C THR A 147 -13.93 17.19 7.42
N LEU A 148 -13.69 17.85 6.28
CA LEU A 148 -12.36 18.23 5.81
C LEU A 148 -11.87 19.57 6.37
N ALA A 149 -12.66 20.26 7.20
CA ALA A 149 -12.22 21.46 7.91
C ALA A 149 -11.09 21.07 8.89
N GLY A 150 -9.93 21.70 8.74
CA GLY A 150 -8.69 21.23 9.35
C GLY A 150 -8.26 19.90 8.72
N PRO A 151 -7.56 19.93 7.57
CA PRO A 151 -7.34 18.75 6.74
C PRO A 151 -6.78 17.55 7.53
N PRO A 152 -7.34 16.35 7.37
CA PRO A 152 -6.85 15.16 8.04
C PRO A 152 -5.46 14.78 7.54
N ASP A 153 -4.70 14.02 8.32
CA ASP A 153 -3.43 13.42 7.88
C ASP A 153 -3.67 12.36 6.80
N ILE A 154 -4.70 11.53 7.00
CA ILE A 154 -5.02 10.39 6.14
C ILE A 154 -6.49 10.46 5.74
N LEU A 155 -6.75 10.25 4.45
CA LEU A 155 -8.08 10.15 3.87
C LEU A 155 -8.28 8.75 3.27
N VAL A 156 -9.26 8.01 3.78
CA VAL A 156 -9.68 6.72 3.21
C VAL A 156 -10.97 6.93 2.44
N SER A 157 -11.02 6.58 1.15
CA SER A 157 -12.20 6.86 0.33
C SER A 157 -12.29 5.99 -0.93
N THR A 158 -13.37 6.15 -1.69
CA THR A 158 -13.46 5.62 -3.06
C THR A 158 -13.04 6.70 -4.07
N PRO A 159 -12.52 6.34 -5.26
CA PRO A 159 -12.13 7.31 -6.29
C PRO A 159 -13.25 8.29 -6.64
N ALA A 160 -14.48 7.80 -6.84
CA ALA A 160 -15.63 8.65 -7.17
C ALA A 160 -15.93 9.73 -6.11
N CYS A 161 -15.67 9.44 -4.82
CA CYS A 161 -15.86 10.42 -3.75
C CYS A 161 -14.78 11.51 -3.79
N ILE A 162 -13.54 11.15 -4.11
CA ILE A 162 -12.45 12.11 -4.34
C ILE A 162 -12.75 12.99 -5.55
N SER A 163 -13.18 12.42 -6.68
CA SER A 163 -13.64 13.18 -7.85
C SER A 163 -14.77 14.15 -7.51
N THR A 164 -15.72 13.71 -6.68
CA THR A 164 -16.81 14.57 -6.19
C THR A 164 -16.28 15.72 -5.33
N CYS A 165 -15.29 15.47 -4.47
CA CYS A 165 -14.65 16.50 -3.66
C CYS A 165 -13.86 17.52 -4.51
N ILE A 166 -13.18 17.07 -5.56
CA ILE A 166 -12.47 17.94 -6.50
C ILE A 166 -13.45 18.80 -7.29
N SER A 167 -14.46 18.19 -7.91
CA SER A 167 -15.47 18.90 -8.72
C SER A 167 -16.27 19.93 -7.92
N LYS A 168 -16.56 19.67 -6.64
CA LYS A 168 -17.25 20.61 -5.73
C LYS A 168 -16.30 21.61 -5.04
N ASN A 169 -15.02 21.61 -5.42
CA ASN A 169 -13.95 22.42 -4.84
C ASN A 169 -13.86 22.30 -3.30
N VAL A 170 -14.14 21.10 -2.77
CA VAL A 170 -13.97 20.75 -1.35
C VAL A 170 -12.51 20.35 -1.08
N LEU A 171 -11.91 19.63 -2.03
CA LEU A 171 -10.47 19.36 -2.07
C LEU A 171 -9.88 20.05 -3.31
N PRO A 172 -9.42 21.31 -3.19
CA PRO A 172 -8.79 22.01 -4.30
C PRO A 172 -7.56 21.25 -4.79
N THR A 173 -7.42 21.13 -6.11
CA THR A 173 -6.34 20.38 -6.76
C THR A 173 -4.95 20.90 -6.38
N LYS A 174 -4.81 22.22 -6.24
CA LYS A 174 -3.56 22.84 -5.77
C LYS A 174 -3.18 22.38 -4.36
N SER A 175 -4.15 22.27 -3.46
CA SER A 175 -3.90 21.76 -2.10
C SER A 175 -3.42 20.31 -2.12
N ILE A 176 -3.99 19.47 -3.01
CA ILE A 176 -3.55 18.08 -3.22
C ILE A 176 -2.09 18.08 -3.71
N GLN A 177 -1.76 18.85 -4.74
CA GLN A 177 -0.40 18.95 -5.28
C GLN A 177 0.63 19.44 -4.24
N ASP A 178 0.22 20.27 -3.30
CA ASP A 178 1.09 20.84 -2.26
C ASP A 178 1.24 19.93 -1.03
N SER A 179 0.25 19.08 -0.73
CA SER A 179 0.21 18.30 0.52
C SER A 179 0.42 16.79 0.35
N LEU A 180 -0.06 16.19 -0.74
CA LEU A 180 -0.09 14.74 -0.93
C LEU A 180 1.34 14.18 -1.04
N SER A 181 1.70 13.27 -0.15
CA SER A 181 2.99 12.61 -0.07
C SER A 181 2.92 11.11 -0.35
N ILE A 182 1.75 10.48 -0.13
CA ILE A 182 1.52 9.05 -0.37
C ILE A 182 0.13 8.83 -0.97
N LEU A 183 0.06 8.04 -2.04
CA LEU A 183 -1.20 7.53 -2.60
C LEU A 183 -1.17 6.00 -2.60
N VAL A 184 -2.23 5.39 -2.07
CA VAL A 184 -2.44 3.94 -2.12
C VAL A 184 -3.67 3.64 -2.95
N LEU A 185 -3.53 2.74 -3.92
CA LEU A 185 -4.62 2.12 -4.66
C LEU A 185 -4.74 0.66 -4.19
N ASP A 186 -5.73 0.36 -3.36
CA ASP A 186 -5.93 -0.98 -2.79
C ASP A 186 -7.03 -1.74 -3.55
N GLU A 187 -6.80 -3.05 -3.75
CA GLU A 187 -7.54 -3.92 -4.66
C GLU A 187 -7.76 -3.27 -6.05
N ALA A 188 -6.67 -2.91 -6.73
CA ALA A 188 -6.71 -2.08 -7.95
C ALA A 188 -7.44 -2.71 -9.15
N ASP A 189 -7.44 -4.04 -9.25
CA ASP A 189 -8.25 -4.80 -10.19
C ASP A 189 -9.75 -4.63 -9.92
N LEU A 190 -10.14 -4.57 -8.66
CA LEU A 190 -11.52 -4.24 -8.29
C LEU A 190 -11.82 -2.76 -8.53
N LEU A 191 -10.90 -1.82 -8.25
CA LEU A 191 -11.12 -0.40 -8.58
C LEU A 191 -11.54 -0.23 -10.06
N LEU A 192 -10.84 -0.91 -10.96
CA LEU A 192 -11.14 -0.91 -12.40
C LEU A 192 -12.46 -1.63 -12.70
N SER A 193 -12.71 -2.78 -12.08
CA SER A 193 -13.96 -3.55 -12.26
C SER A 193 -15.21 -2.78 -11.82
N TYR A 194 -15.08 -1.88 -10.84
CA TYR A 194 -16.14 -1.00 -10.37
C TYR A 194 -16.30 0.28 -11.23
N GLY A 195 -15.51 0.42 -12.30
CA GLY A 195 -15.63 1.53 -13.25
C GLY A 195 -14.95 2.83 -12.83
N TYR A 196 -14.03 2.80 -11.86
CA TYR A 196 -13.35 4.01 -11.38
C TYR A 196 -12.18 4.47 -12.24
N GLU A 197 -12.03 3.94 -13.46
CA GLU A 197 -10.91 4.30 -14.34
C GLU A 197 -10.90 5.80 -14.66
N ASP A 198 -12.04 6.39 -14.99
CA ASP A 198 -12.15 7.81 -15.32
C ASP A 198 -11.93 8.72 -14.10
N ASP A 199 -12.39 8.29 -12.92
CA ASP A 199 -12.12 8.98 -11.66
C ASP A 199 -10.62 9.03 -11.34
N LEU A 200 -9.92 7.89 -11.50
CA LEU A 200 -8.48 7.80 -11.30
C LEU A 200 -7.70 8.62 -12.33
N LYS A 201 -8.13 8.61 -13.60
CA LYS A 201 -7.56 9.47 -14.65
C LYS A 201 -7.75 10.95 -14.35
N ALA A 202 -8.90 11.36 -13.79
CA ALA A 202 -9.15 12.74 -13.41
C ALA A 202 -8.29 13.18 -12.20
N LEU A 203 -7.99 12.27 -11.27
CA LEU A 203 -7.11 12.56 -10.13
C LEU A 203 -5.63 12.66 -10.53
N THR A 204 -5.18 11.82 -11.45
CA THR A 204 -3.74 11.63 -11.77
C THR A 204 -2.98 12.94 -12.06
N PRO A 205 -3.50 13.89 -12.86
CA PRO A 205 -2.82 15.18 -13.13
C PRO A 205 -2.55 16.04 -11.89
N HIS A 206 -3.22 15.74 -10.77
CA HIS A 206 -3.12 16.47 -9.51
C HIS A 206 -2.22 15.78 -8.48
N ILE A 207 -1.72 14.58 -8.79
CA ILE A 207 -0.74 13.88 -7.96
C ILE A 207 0.63 14.54 -8.19
N PRO A 208 1.31 15.05 -7.14
CA PRO A 208 2.63 15.64 -7.32
C PRO A 208 3.68 14.56 -7.58
N ARG A 209 4.71 14.85 -8.38
CA ARG A 209 5.80 13.91 -8.74
C ARG A 209 6.56 13.32 -7.54
N ARG A 210 6.53 14.00 -6.39
CA ARG A 210 7.17 13.55 -5.14
C ARG A 210 6.29 12.58 -4.33
N CYS A 211 5.04 12.38 -4.75
CA CYS A 211 4.11 11.47 -4.10
C CYS A 211 4.54 10.04 -4.36
N GLN A 212 4.77 9.29 -3.29
CA GLN A 212 5.01 7.86 -3.36
C GLN A 212 3.69 7.15 -3.65
N CYS A 213 3.65 6.34 -4.70
CA CYS A 213 2.45 5.65 -5.14
C CYS A 213 2.58 4.14 -4.94
N LEU A 214 1.57 3.56 -4.28
CA LEU A 214 1.49 2.15 -3.96
C LEU A 214 0.25 1.55 -4.62
N LEU A 215 0.41 0.45 -5.34
CA LEU A 215 -0.68 -0.27 -6.00
C LEU A 215 -0.72 -1.70 -5.49
N MET A 216 -1.82 -2.07 -4.83
CA MET A 216 -2.04 -3.41 -4.30
C MET A 216 -3.15 -4.07 -5.12
N SER A 217 -2.92 -5.29 -5.61
CA SER A 217 -3.91 -5.99 -6.42
C SER A 217 -3.80 -7.51 -6.28
N ALA A 218 -4.89 -8.23 -6.51
CA ALA A 218 -4.83 -9.69 -6.62
C ALA A 218 -4.37 -10.14 -8.01
N THR A 219 -4.61 -9.33 -9.06
CA THR A 219 -4.35 -9.70 -10.45
C THR A 219 -3.56 -8.63 -11.21
N LEU A 220 -2.79 -9.04 -12.22
CA LEU A 220 -2.10 -8.14 -13.15
C LEU A 220 -2.76 -8.23 -14.53
N SER A 221 -3.96 -7.66 -14.64
CA SER A 221 -4.62 -7.52 -15.95
C SER A 221 -3.94 -6.44 -16.79
N ALA A 222 -4.23 -6.42 -18.10
CA ALA A 222 -3.73 -5.37 -18.98
C ALA A 222 -4.15 -3.96 -18.52
N ASP A 223 -5.32 -3.83 -17.89
CA ASP A 223 -5.81 -2.55 -17.39
C ASP A 223 -5.12 -2.16 -16.08
N VAL A 224 -4.79 -3.12 -15.20
CA VAL A 224 -3.92 -2.86 -14.04
C VAL A 224 -2.54 -2.40 -14.48
N GLU A 225 -1.96 -2.99 -15.53
CA GLU A 225 -0.69 -2.54 -16.10
C GLU A 225 -0.77 -1.13 -16.72
N LYS A 226 -1.89 -0.75 -17.33
CA LYS A 226 -2.13 0.64 -17.78
C LYS A 226 -2.22 1.59 -16.59
N LEU A 227 -2.97 1.22 -15.55
CA LEU A 227 -3.13 2.02 -14.34
C LEU A 227 -1.78 2.22 -13.62
N LYS A 228 -0.97 1.18 -13.53
CA LYS A 228 0.41 1.23 -13.03
C LYS A 228 1.24 2.27 -13.76
N LYS A 229 1.23 2.27 -15.11
CA LYS A 229 1.97 3.24 -15.93
C LYS A 229 1.43 4.65 -15.83
N LEU A 230 0.14 4.80 -15.53
CA LEU A 230 -0.53 6.08 -15.37
C LEU A 230 -0.15 6.75 -14.05
N VAL A 231 -0.09 5.99 -12.96
CA VAL A 231 0.01 6.54 -11.59
C VAL A 231 1.42 6.46 -11.00
N LEU A 232 2.19 5.39 -11.28
CA LEU A 232 3.45 5.12 -10.61
C LEU A 232 4.67 5.57 -11.42
N HIS A 233 5.78 5.86 -10.72
CA HIS A 233 7.05 6.31 -11.27
C HIS A 233 8.17 5.34 -10.92
N ASN A 234 8.65 4.57 -11.91
CA ASN A 234 9.69 3.55 -11.75
C ASN A 234 9.39 2.56 -10.58
N PRO A 235 8.22 1.90 -10.56
CA PRO A 235 7.83 1.08 -9.44
C PRO A 235 8.58 -0.24 -9.38
N VAL A 236 8.84 -0.72 -8.16
CA VAL A 236 9.22 -2.11 -7.93
C VAL A 236 7.97 -2.98 -8.04
N SER A 237 8.00 -3.98 -8.92
CA SER A 237 6.89 -4.94 -9.08
C SER A 237 7.19 -6.20 -8.28
N LEU A 238 6.31 -6.49 -7.32
CA LEU A 238 6.35 -7.64 -6.43
C LEU A 238 5.20 -8.57 -6.81
N THR A 239 5.52 -9.81 -7.18
CA THR A 239 4.52 -10.84 -7.45
C THR A 239 4.74 -12.02 -6.55
N LEU A 240 3.74 -12.33 -5.71
CA LEU A 240 3.70 -13.56 -4.93
C LEU A 240 2.90 -14.62 -5.67
N THR A 241 3.61 -15.57 -6.27
CA THR A 241 3.02 -16.79 -6.82
C THR A 241 3.07 -17.90 -5.79
N GLU A 242 1.94 -18.58 -5.56
CA GLU A 242 1.96 -19.85 -4.84
C GLU A 242 2.70 -20.90 -5.68
N VAL A 243 3.63 -21.63 -5.07
CA VAL A 243 4.24 -22.82 -5.71
C VAL A 243 3.15 -23.86 -5.91
N GLY A 244 2.58 -23.89 -7.12
CA GLY A 244 1.50 -24.78 -7.49
C GLY A 244 1.00 -24.63 -8.92
N ASP A 245 1.05 -23.43 -9.52
CA ASP A 245 0.51 -23.23 -10.87
C ASP A 245 1.44 -22.41 -11.77
N LYS A 246 1.83 -23.07 -12.87
CA LYS A 246 2.53 -22.61 -14.08
C LYS A 246 4.06 -22.77 -14.13
N LYS A 247 4.47 -23.61 -15.10
CA LYS A 247 5.81 -23.71 -15.67
C LYS A 247 6.07 -22.49 -16.58
N ASP A 248 7.28 -21.96 -16.48
CA ASP A 248 8.03 -21.22 -17.50
C ASP A 248 7.27 -20.13 -18.30
N GLU A 249 7.03 -18.98 -17.69
CA GLU A 249 6.85 -17.72 -18.43
C GLU A 249 8.12 -16.88 -18.32
N ILE A 250 8.56 -16.30 -19.45
CA ILE A 250 9.75 -15.46 -19.53
C ILE A 250 9.46 -14.14 -18.81
N ILE A 251 10.17 -13.88 -17.72
CA ILE A 251 9.98 -12.72 -16.85
C ILE A 251 10.87 -11.56 -17.34
N PRO A 252 10.31 -10.35 -17.58
CA PRO A 252 11.11 -9.17 -17.90
C PRO A 252 12.08 -8.80 -16.76
N SER A 253 13.28 -8.30 -17.11
CA SER A 253 14.38 -8.01 -16.18
C SER A 253 14.09 -6.95 -15.11
N ASN A 254 12.93 -6.29 -15.16
CA ASN A 254 12.48 -5.28 -14.19
C ASN A 254 11.42 -5.80 -13.20
N VAL A 255 11.14 -7.11 -13.18
CA VAL A 255 10.21 -7.74 -12.23
C VAL A 255 11.02 -8.56 -11.23
N GLN A 256 10.88 -8.25 -9.94
CA GLN A 256 11.41 -9.11 -8.87
C GLN A 256 10.30 -10.09 -8.47
N GLN A 257 10.47 -11.37 -8.84
CA GLN A 257 9.57 -12.42 -8.40
C GLN A 257 10.05 -12.99 -7.07
N PHE A 258 9.17 -12.99 -6.08
CA PHE A 258 9.40 -13.68 -4.82
C PHE A 258 8.49 -14.90 -4.80
N ARG A 259 9.07 -16.10 -4.87
CA ARG A 259 8.31 -17.36 -4.82
C ARG A 259 8.05 -17.71 -3.36
N VAL A 260 6.81 -18.07 -3.04
CA VAL A 260 6.43 -18.52 -1.68
C VAL A 260 5.84 -19.91 -1.81
N ARG A 261 6.45 -20.92 -1.15
CA ARG A 261 5.92 -22.29 -1.13
C ARG A 261 4.61 -22.37 -0.33
N LYS A 262 3.73 -23.26 -0.79
CA LYS A 262 2.44 -23.59 -0.18
C LYS A 262 2.61 -24.03 1.28
N PHE A 263 1.89 -23.39 2.20
CA PHE A 263 1.69 -23.91 3.55
C PHE A 263 0.55 -24.93 3.53
N TYR A 264 0.81 -26.15 3.99
CA TYR A 264 -0.24 -27.01 4.50
C TYR A 264 -0.60 -26.51 5.90
N LEU A 265 -1.87 -26.18 6.11
CA LEU A 265 -2.43 -25.96 7.43
C LEU A 265 -2.45 -27.33 8.12
N VAL A 266 -1.49 -27.61 9.00
CA VAL A 266 -1.63 -28.72 9.95
C VAL A 266 -2.47 -28.16 11.09
N VAL A 267 -3.74 -28.57 11.12
CA VAL A 267 -4.68 -28.36 12.25
C VAL A 267 -4.17 -29.13 13.46
#